data_AF-A0A961CR99-F1
#
_entry.id   AF-A0A961CR99-F1
#
_cell.length_a   1.000
_cell.length_b   1.000
_cell.length_c   1.000
_cell.angle_alpha   90.00
_cell.angle_beta   90.00
_cell.angle_gamma   90.00
#
_symmetry.space_group_name_H-M   'P 1'
#
loop_
_entity.id
_entity.type
_entity.pdbx_description
1 polymer ?
#
loop_
_entity_poly.entity_id
_entity_poly.type
_entity_poly.pdbx_seq_one_letter_code
_entity_poly.pdbx_strand_id
1 'polypeptide(L)'
;MSLGSSDTDLADLDGPEDLVRRLLEVARTRTEMDMVWVSRIKGDVLSLAIVNGALGDSTILEGSTIPLKDSFCAQVIGGRIASWVPDVRALPETRDLPMAAQLGIRAFVSVPIKAATGSVIGMLTAVSTDPRDVDERTRDFLQMLADSASDLLRDVPIDGDDRRRLRDRIGRVIDHDLLTIAFQPIVDLEHRRVAGYEALSRFPGEPARPDQWFADAAAVGLGVALELHAARTAVSALANLPPDTYLSINLSPAALVSVEPSELMPTDPTRLVLELTEHARVGDYEQLRHALDRFRGAGVRIAVDDAGAGFASFRHILELEPDIVKVDLAISQGIHRDPARQALVGGISELARHSGATLVAEGVEEPADLDRLATLGVSIFQGYLFGRPAPLPSNGLPEAAIPAHTIGTPAHRSRRVMESRFETAVLSAAVPTAIVDLDGTMRSVSDRFAAFLGRTTAEMTGRRFQELTHPEDLDADVEHLRACLEGRADGYRMTKRYLRPDGSPVSADLIATVVRDRDGAPLYFVSHVLPL
;
A
#
# COMPACT_ATOMS: atom_id res chain seq x y z
N MET A 1 29.07 36.49 48.32
CA MET A 1 29.39 35.51 47.26
C MET A 1 28.61 34.26 47.57
N SER A 2 27.50 34.08 46.86
CA SER A 2 26.52 33.01 47.08
C SER A 2 26.99 31.77 46.33
N LEU A 3 27.28 30.69 47.05
CA LEU A 3 27.38 29.34 46.50
C LEU A 3 25.94 28.85 46.32
N GLY A 4 25.46 28.83 45.08
CA GLY A 4 24.15 28.29 44.73
C GLY A 4 24.16 26.78 44.91
N SER A 5 23.56 26.31 45.99
CA SER A 5 23.09 24.94 46.15
C SER A 5 22.00 24.68 45.10
N SER A 6 22.32 23.94 44.04
CA SER A 6 21.30 23.28 43.24
C SER A 6 20.85 22.03 44.01
N ASP A 7 20.04 22.26 45.05
CA ASP A 7 19.04 21.28 45.48
C ASP A 7 18.11 21.09 44.28
N THR A 8 18.36 20.03 43.51
CA THR A 8 17.42 19.60 42.47
C THR A 8 16.35 18.81 43.21
N ASP A 9 15.20 19.44 43.44
CA ASP A 9 14.07 18.89 44.15
C ASP A 9 13.73 17.47 43.63
N LEU A 10 13.73 16.50 44.56
CA LEU A 10 13.21 15.15 44.36
C LEU A 10 11.67 15.11 44.13
N ALA A 11 11.03 16.28 43.98
CA ALA A 11 9.59 16.46 43.88
C ALA A 11 9.06 16.67 42.44
N ASP A 12 9.94 16.89 41.45
CA ASP A 12 9.57 17.13 40.04
C ASP A 12 9.97 15.95 39.13
N LEU A 13 9.46 14.75 39.42
CA LEU A 13 9.55 13.59 38.52
C LEU A 13 8.18 13.35 37.87
N ASP A 14 8.05 13.60 36.57
CA ASP A 14 6.79 13.42 35.81
C ASP A 14 6.49 11.94 35.47
N GLY A 15 7.37 11.00 35.86
CA GLY A 15 7.09 9.55 35.78
C GLY A 15 8.33 8.65 35.85
N PRO A 16 8.15 7.31 35.77
CA PRO A 16 9.24 6.33 35.84
C PRO A 16 10.26 6.46 34.69
N GLU A 17 9.88 7.09 33.57
CA GLU A 17 10.74 7.30 32.40
C GLU A 17 11.84 8.34 32.63
N ASP A 18 11.52 9.47 33.28
CA ASP A 18 12.49 10.53 33.59
C ASP A 18 13.57 10.05 34.55
N LEU A 19 13.20 9.17 35.48
CA LEU A 19 14.14 8.56 36.39
C LEU A 19 15.12 7.65 35.63
N VAL A 20 14.65 6.89 34.64
CA VAL A 20 15.54 6.10 33.76
C VAL A 20 16.43 7.00 32.91
N ARG A 21 15.91 8.10 32.36
CA ARG A 21 16.73 9.07 31.59
C ARG A 21 17.86 9.65 32.43
N ARG A 22 17.58 10.04 33.68
CA ARG A 22 18.62 10.49 34.64
C ARG A 22 19.63 9.38 34.98
N LEU A 23 19.16 8.14 35.16
CA LEU A 23 20.06 7.00 35.37
C LEU A 23 21.00 6.79 34.17
N LEU A 24 20.51 6.95 32.94
CA LEU A 24 21.34 6.84 31.75
C LEU A 24 22.33 8.00 31.61
N GLU A 25 21.94 9.21 31.98
CA GLU A 25 22.87 10.34 32.02
C GLU A 25 24.00 10.13 33.03
N VAL A 26 23.67 9.62 34.23
CA VAL A 26 24.66 9.24 35.24
C VAL A 26 25.56 8.12 34.73
N ALA A 27 24.99 7.10 34.07
CA ALA A 27 25.75 6.02 33.47
C ALA A 27 26.72 6.54 32.40
N ARG A 28 26.26 7.39 31.48
CA ARG A 28 27.07 7.93 30.39
C ARG A 28 28.22 8.78 30.91
N THR A 29 27.93 9.72 31.79
CA THR A 29 28.93 10.63 32.37
C THR A 29 29.99 9.87 33.17
N ARG A 30 29.58 8.87 33.96
CA ARG A 30 30.51 8.13 34.83
C ARG A 30 31.32 7.07 34.11
N THR A 31 30.81 6.53 33.00
CA THR A 31 31.54 5.56 32.17
C THR A 31 32.34 6.19 31.04
N GLU A 32 32.20 7.51 30.84
CA GLU A 32 32.84 8.27 29.75
C GLU A 32 32.55 7.67 28.36
N MET A 33 31.37 7.05 28.21
CA MET A 33 30.90 6.46 26.97
C MET A 33 30.16 7.48 26.11
N ASP A 34 30.21 7.29 24.79
CA ASP A 34 29.62 8.24 23.84
C ASP A 34 28.09 8.14 23.87
N MET A 35 27.58 6.91 24.02
CA MET A 35 26.14 6.62 24.08
C MET A 35 25.85 5.52 25.11
N VAL A 36 24.74 5.66 25.82
CA VAL A 36 24.16 4.63 26.71
C VAL A 36 22.69 4.44 26.38
N TRP A 37 22.21 3.21 26.37
CA TRP A 37 20.79 2.91 26.19
C TRP A 37 20.30 1.79 27.09
N VAL A 38 18.99 1.81 27.33
CA VAL A 38 18.23 0.66 27.78
C VAL A 38 17.53 0.05 26.58
N SER A 39 17.58 -1.28 26.47
CA SER A 39 16.84 -2.05 25.47
C SER A 39 15.99 -3.13 26.11
N ARG A 40 14.94 -3.56 25.41
CA ARG A 40 14.05 -4.66 25.81
C ARG A 40 14.13 -5.79 24.80
N ILE A 41 13.96 -7.02 25.29
CA ILE A 41 13.98 -8.22 24.44
C ILE A 41 12.56 -8.77 24.33
N LYS A 42 12.08 -8.98 23.09
CA LYS A 42 10.81 -9.63 22.79
C LYS A 42 11.00 -10.61 21.64
N GLY A 43 10.83 -11.90 21.93
CA GLY A 43 11.12 -12.95 20.95
C GLY A 43 12.60 -12.92 20.55
N ASP A 44 12.85 -12.76 19.26
CA ASP A 44 14.19 -12.68 18.66
C ASP A 44 14.62 -11.26 18.31
N VAL A 45 13.99 -10.23 18.89
CA VAL A 45 14.28 -8.81 18.63
C VAL A 45 14.64 -8.05 19.91
N LEU A 46 15.65 -7.20 19.81
CA LEU A 46 16.06 -6.22 20.80
C LEU A 46 15.59 -4.82 20.36
N SER A 47 14.75 -4.16 21.15
CA SER A 47 14.26 -2.79 20.88
C SER A 47 14.91 -1.81 21.86
N LEU A 48 15.46 -0.71 21.36
CA LEU A 48 16.07 0.34 22.18
C LEU A 48 14.98 1.23 22.79
N ALA A 49 14.74 1.08 24.09
CA ALA A 49 13.65 1.79 24.77
C ALA A 49 14.00 3.24 25.09
N ILE A 50 15.20 3.50 25.61
CA ILE A 50 15.65 4.84 25.99
C ILE A 50 17.13 4.96 25.63
N VAL A 51 17.52 6.05 24.96
CA VAL A 51 18.88 6.30 24.48
C VAL A 51 19.34 7.65 25.02
N ASN A 52 20.59 7.73 25.47
CA ASN A 52 21.25 8.96 25.91
C ASN A 52 22.62 9.06 25.23
N GLY A 53 22.88 10.18 24.56
CA GLY A 53 24.12 10.41 23.82
C GLY A 53 24.00 10.14 22.32
N ALA A 54 25.14 10.17 21.63
CA ALA A 54 25.26 10.02 20.18
C ALA A 54 26.50 9.19 19.87
N LEU A 55 26.54 8.53 18.71
CA LEU A 55 27.64 7.64 18.36
C LEU A 55 28.20 8.01 16.97
N GLY A 56 29.20 8.90 16.97
CA GLY A 56 29.69 9.53 15.73
C GLY A 56 28.55 10.21 14.95
N ASP A 57 28.53 9.99 13.62
CA ASP A 57 27.46 10.46 12.72
C ASP A 57 26.25 9.50 12.66
N SER A 58 26.25 8.40 13.41
CA SER A 58 25.19 7.39 13.35
C SER A 58 23.95 7.84 14.12
N THR A 59 22.79 7.82 13.47
CA THR A 59 21.51 8.17 14.10
C THR A 59 20.83 6.89 14.64
N ILE A 60 21.16 6.53 15.88
CA ILE A 60 20.44 5.48 16.63
C ILE A 60 19.31 6.15 17.42
N LEU A 61 18.07 5.82 17.09
CA LEU A 61 16.89 6.38 17.73
C LEU A 61 16.30 5.42 18.76
N GLU A 62 15.67 5.96 19.79
CA GLU A 62 14.72 5.20 20.59
C GLU A 62 13.64 4.60 19.67
N GLY A 63 13.22 3.37 19.96
CA GLY A 63 12.34 2.55 19.12
C GLY A 63 13.06 1.75 18.04
N SER A 64 14.36 1.96 17.82
CA SER A 64 15.12 1.16 16.86
C SER A 64 15.13 -0.31 17.27
N THR A 65 14.88 -1.21 16.31
CA THR A 65 14.89 -2.66 16.53
C THR A 65 16.09 -3.32 15.88
N ILE A 66 16.72 -4.25 16.59
CA ILE A 66 17.86 -5.03 16.14
C ILE A 66 17.50 -6.52 16.28
N PRO A 67 17.64 -7.35 15.23
CA PRO A 67 17.53 -8.78 15.40
C PRO A 67 18.53 -9.25 16.47
N LEU A 68 18.05 -9.95 17.49
CA LEU A 68 18.84 -10.31 18.67
C LEU A 68 20.10 -11.07 18.26
N LYS A 69 20.01 -11.95 17.25
CA LYS A 69 21.14 -12.69 16.66
C LYS A 69 22.27 -11.81 16.10
N ASP A 70 21.95 -10.61 15.65
CA ASP A 70 22.88 -9.66 15.02
C ASP A 70 23.45 -8.67 16.06
N SER A 71 22.88 -8.65 17.27
CA SER A 71 23.36 -7.87 18.41
C SER A 71 24.46 -8.60 19.19
N PHE A 72 25.46 -7.85 19.68
CA PHE A 72 26.42 -8.42 20.63
C PHE A 72 25.78 -8.72 22.00
N CYS A 73 24.64 -8.10 22.30
CA CYS A 73 23.85 -8.35 23.50
C CYS A 73 23.47 -9.83 23.65
N ALA A 74 23.11 -10.51 22.55
CA ALA A 74 22.80 -11.95 22.58
C ALA A 74 24.01 -12.81 22.95
N GLN A 75 25.22 -12.38 22.56
CA GLN A 75 26.46 -13.07 22.88
C GLN A 75 26.82 -12.88 24.35
N VAL A 76 26.59 -11.68 24.91
CA VAL A 76 26.75 -11.38 26.35
C VAL A 76 25.76 -12.21 27.18
N ILE A 77 24.48 -12.24 26.81
CA ILE A 77 23.45 -13.03 27.51
C ILE A 77 23.80 -14.52 27.50
N GLY A 78 24.29 -15.02 26.36
CA GLY A 78 24.72 -16.41 26.20
C GLY A 78 26.06 -16.75 26.87
N GLY A 79 26.74 -15.78 27.49
CA GLY A 79 28.05 -15.97 28.12
C GLY A 79 29.18 -16.26 27.12
N ARG A 80 28.97 -15.96 25.84
CA ARG A 80 29.94 -16.21 24.76
C ARG A 80 30.98 -15.11 24.61
N ILE A 81 30.65 -13.89 25.04
CA ILE A 81 31.59 -12.76 25.14
C ILE A 81 31.45 -12.08 26.50
N ALA A 82 32.50 -11.38 26.93
CA ALA A 82 32.48 -10.62 28.17
C ALA A 82 31.45 -9.49 28.14
N SER A 83 30.91 -9.14 29.31
CA SER A 83 29.97 -8.02 29.49
C SER A 83 30.65 -6.64 29.43
N TRP A 84 31.96 -6.58 29.26
CA TRP A 84 32.73 -5.36 29.05
C TRP A 84 33.93 -5.63 28.15
N VAL A 85 34.22 -4.71 27.23
CA VAL A 85 35.27 -4.82 26.22
C VAL A 85 35.91 -3.44 26.00
N PRO A 86 37.19 -3.24 26.38
CA PRO A 86 37.90 -1.97 26.24
C PRO A 86 38.23 -1.59 24.80
N ASP A 87 38.57 -2.60 23.99
CA ASP A 87 38.74 -2.46 22.54
C ASP A 87 38.20 -3.70 21.81
N VAL A 88 37.09 -3.52 21.10
CA VAL A 88 36.41 -4.57 20.32
C VAL A 88 37.35 -5.20 19.29
N ARG A 89 38.30 -4.44 18.75
CA ARG A 89 39.25 -4.94 17.73
C ARG A 89 40.38 -5.78 18.32
N ALA A 90 40.61 -5.68 19.63
CA ALA A 90 41.70 -6.38 20.31
C ALA A 90 41.37 -7.85 20.62
N LEU A 91 40.08 -8.22 20.65
CA LEU A 91 39.63 -9.57 20.99
C LEU A 91 39.05 -10.29 19.76
N PRO A 92 39.51 -11.52 19.44
CA PRO A 92 39.01 -12.28 18.29
C PRO A 92 37.49 -12.54 18.33
N GLU A 93 36.93 -12.73 19.53
CA GLU A 93 35.50 -13.07 19.69
C GLU A 93 34.57 -11.87 19.44
N THR A 94 35.10 -10.65 19.47
CA THR A 94 34.31 -9.42 19.33
C THR A 94 34.59 -8.64 18.05
N ARG A 95 35.76 -8.88 17.43
CA ARG A 95 36.21 -8.15 16.24
C ARG A 95 35.24 -8.25 15.05
N ASP A 96 34.59 -9.39 14.87
CA ASP A 96 33.73 -9.68 13.72
C ASP A 96 32.22 -9.51 14.03
N LEU A 97 31.88 -8.82 15.13
CA LEU A 97 30.49 -8.56 15.50
C LEU A 97 29.83 -7.58 14.50
N PRO A 98 28.75 -7.97 13.80
CA PRO A 98 28.12 -7.15 12.76
C PRO A 98 27.72 -5.76 13.25
N MET A 99 27.08 -5.68 14.43
CA MET A 99 26.67 -4.42 15.04
C MET A 99 27.85 -3.50 15.39
N ALA A 100 28.97 -4.07 15.86
CA ALA A 100 30.14 -3.26 16.19
C ALA A 100 30.82 -2.69 14.94
N ALA A 101 30.87 -3.48 13.86
CA ALA A 101 31.39 -3.01 12.58
C ALA A 101 30.50 -1.94 11.94
N GLN A 102 29.17 -2.15 11.93
CA GLN A 102 28.21 -1.22 11.33
C GLN A 102 28.14 0.13 12.04
N LEU A 103 28.18 0.12 13.37
CA LEU A 103 28.07 1.33 14.19
C LEU A 103 29.44 1.92 14.55
N GLY A 104 30.55 1.28 14.16
CA GLY A 104 31.89 1.76 14.51
C GLY A 104 32.22 1.66 16.00
N ILE A 105 31.58 0.74 16.74
CA ILE A 105 31.79 0.57 18.17
C ILE A 105 33.19 0.01 18.43
N ARG A 106 33.95 0.70 19.28
CA ARG A 106 35.29 0.34 19.71
C ARG A 106 35.37 -0.07 21.17
N ALA A 107 34.48 0.40 22.03
CA ALA A 107 34.39 -0.10 23.40
C ALA A 107 32.93 -0.29 23.79
N PHE A 108 32.64 -1.27 24.64
CA PHE A 108 31.29 -1.43 25.19
C PHE A 108 31.29 -2.02 26.60
N VAL A 109 30.22 -1.73 27.34
CA VAL A 109 29.81 -2.45 28.55
C VAL A 109 28.32 -2.73 28.43
N SER A 110 27.90 -3.98 28.53
CA SER A 110 26.50 -4.40 28.38
C SER A 110 26.13 -5.39 29.46
N VAL A 111 25.07 -5.06 30.21
CA VAL A 111 24.62 -5.85 31.35
C VAL A 111 23.14 -6.21 31.23
N PRO A 112 22.74 -7.42 31.63
CA PRO A 112 21.35 -7.85 31.54
C PRO A 112 20.49 -7.15 32.60
N ILE A 113 19.28 -6.78 32.17
CA ILE A 113 18.19 -6.36 33.06
C ILE A 113 17.32 -7.58 33.28
N LYS A 114 17.17 -8.00 34.53
CA LYS A 114 16.47 -9.24 34.90
C LYS A 114 15.14 -8.93 35.61
N ALA A 115 14.10 -9.68 35.26
CA ALA A 115 12.85 -9.70 36.02
C ALA A 115 13.05 -10.40 37.38
N ALA A 116 12.08 -10.23 38.29
CA ALA A 116 12.04 -10.91 39.59
C ALA A 116 12.09 -12.46 39.47
N THR A 117 11.63 -13.01 38.34
CA THR A 117 11.71 -14.44 38.01
C THR A 117 13.10 -14.90 37.60
N GLY A 118 14.07 -13.99 37.46
CA GLY A 118 15.43 -14.24 37.00
C GLY A 118 15.59 -14.23 35.47
N SER A 119 14.51 -14.11 34.69
CA SER A 119 14.58 -14.02 33.23
C SER A 119 15.12 -12.67 32.75
N VAL A 120 15.97 -12.68 31.72
CA VAL A 120 16.45 -11.45 31.08
C VAL A 120 15.32 -10.82 30.27
N ILE A 121 14.98 -9.56 30.58
CA ILE A 121 13.91 -8.78 29.92
C ILE A 121 14.46 -7.66 29.05
N GLY A 122 15.75 -7.38 29.15
CA GLY A 122 16.40 -6.28 28.46
C GLY A 122 17.89 -6.18 28.77
N MET A 123 18.52 -5.13 28.25
CA MET A 123 19.95 -4.83 28.46
C MET A 123 20.13 -3.35 28.75
N LEU A 124 21.03 -3.01 29.65
CA LEU A 124 21.60 -1.67 29.80
C LEU A 124 22.99 -1.71 29.16
N THR A 125 23.21 -0.87 28.16
CA THR A 125 24.41 -0.93 27.32
C THR A 125 25.01 0.44 27.11
N ALA A 126 26.31 0.55 27.35
CA ALA A 126 27.13 1.73 27.13
C ALA A 126 28.18 1.42 26.06
N VAL A 127 28.38 2.34 25.12
CA VAL A 127 29.26 2.13 23.95
C VAL A 127 30.00 3.40 23.57
N SER A 128 31.13 3.22 22.90
CA SER A 128 31.99 4.30 22.40
C SER A 128 32.58 3.94 21.04
N THR A 129 32.79 4.95 20.20
CA THR A 129 33.50 4.88 18.90
C THR A 129 35.01 4.86 19.04
N ASP A 130 35.51 5.14 20.25
CA ASP A 130 36.91 5.02 20.63
C ASP A 130 37.09 3.94 21.70
N PRO A 131 38.29 3.35 21.83
CA PRO A 131 38.65 2.55 22.99
C PRO A 131 38.44 3.32 24.30
N ARG A 132 38.01 2.62 25.35
CA ARG A 132 37.77 3.19 26.68
C ARG A 132 38.39 2.30 27.75
N ASP A 133 38.86 2.92 28.84
CA ASP A 133 39.36 2.20 30.01
C ASP A 133 38.19 1.70 30.86
N VAL A 134 37.48 0.70 30.32
CA VAL A 134 36.40 0.02 31.04
C VAL A 134 36.90 -1.27 31.63
N ASP A 135 36.35 -1.62 32.78
CA ASP A 135 36.78 -2.76 33.58
C ASP A 135 35.59 -3.44 34.26
N GLU A 136 35.91 -4.41 35.12
CA GLU A 136 34.93 -5.10 35.94
C GLU A 136 34.13 -4.14 36.85
N ARG A 137 34.77 -3.09 37.38
CA ARG A 137 34.10 -2.09 38.25
C ARG A 137 33.08 -1.28 37.47
N THR A 138 33.40 -0.92 36.23
CA THR A 138 32.50 -0.24 35.31
C THR A 138 31.27 -1.10 35.02
N ARG A 139 31.49 -2.40 34.80
CA ARG A 139 30.44 -3.40 34.63
C ARG A 139 29.57 -3.55 35.88
N ASP A 140 30.16 -3.65 37.06
CA ASP A 140 29.43 -3.76 38.33
C ASP A 140 28.57 -2.51 38.59
N PHE A 141 29.10 -1.33 38.30
CA PHE A 141 28.36 -0.08 38.39
C PHE A 141 27.14 -0.07 37.46
N LEU A 142 27.32 -0.43 36.18
CA LEU A 142 26.20 -0.56 35.25
C LEU A 142 25.20 -1.63 35.69
N GLN A 143 25.65 -2.77 36.23
CA GLN A 143 24.75 -3.81 36.74
C GLN A 143 23.90 -3.29 37.91
N MET A 144 24.48 -2.51 38.82
CA MET A 144 23.74 -1.87 39.92
C MET A 144 22.65 -0.92 39.40
N LEU A 145 22.94 -0.14 38.37
CA LEU A 145 21.96 0.72 37.71
C LEU A 145 20.88 -0.11 36.99
N ALA A 146 21.25 -1.20 36.32
CA ALA A 146 20.33 -2.11 35.65
C ALA A 146 19.37 -2.79 36.64
N ASP A 147 19.87 -3.22 37.79
CA ASP A 147 19.07 -3.82 38.87
C ASP A 147 18.09 -2.79 39.45
N SER A 148 18.53 -1.54 39.62
CA SER A 148 17.68 -0.43 40.08
C SER A 148 16.63 -0.01 39.04
N ALA A 149 16.94 -0.15 37.75
CA ALA A 149 16.03 0.17 36.66
C ALA A 149 15.00 -0.94 36.37
N SER A 150 15.20 -2.16 36.88
CA SER A 150 14.34 -3.33 36.58
C SER A 150 12.88 -3.14 37.00
N ASP A 151 12.64 -2.46 38.12
CA ASP A 151 11.28 -2.18 38.60
C ASP A 151 10.64 -0.99 37.87
N LEU A 152 11.45 0.02 37.49
CA LEU A 152 10.99 1.21 36.76
C LEU A 152 10.61 0.89 35.30
N LEU A 153 11.37 0.00 34.66
CA LEU A 153 11.13 -0.44 33.28
C LEU A 153 9.92 -1.37 33.12
N ARG A 154 9.37 -1.89 34.23
CA ARG A 154 8.13 -2.66 34.24
C ARG A 154 6.90 -1.78 33.97
N ASP A 155 6.93 -0.55 34.46
CA ASP A 155 5.82 0.40 34.36
C ASP A 155 5.93 1.36 33.16
N VAL A 156 7.08 1.36 32.45
CA VAL A 156 7.22 2.03 31.15
C VAL A 156 6.54 1.17 30.07
N PRO A 157 5.41 1.62 29.48
CA PRO A 157 4.68 0.84 28.48
C PRO A 157 5.51 0.73 27.19
N ILE A 158 5.71 -0.50 26.70
CA ILE A 158 6.51 -0.84 25.50
C ILE A 158 6.01 -0.10 24.24
N ASP A 159 4.71 0.19 24.16
CA ASP A 159 4.09 0.80 22.99
C ASP A 159 3.89 2.32 23.14
N GLY A 160 4.04 2.89 24.35
CA GLY A 160 3.61 4.27 24.62
C GLY A 160 4.50 5.36 24.02
N ASP A 161 5.82 5.24 24.18
CA ASP A 161 6.74 6.32 23.84
C ASP A 161 7.14 6.35 22.36
N ASP A 162 7.30 5.19 21.72
CA ASP A 162 7.49 5.10 20.27
C ASP A 162 6.26 5.58 19.53
N ARG A 163 5.06 5.21 20.01
CA ARG A 163 3.80 5.75 19.46
C ARG A 163 3.68 7.24 19.71
N ARG A 164 4.08 7.77 20.87
CA ARG A 164 4.09 9.21 21.15
C ARG A 164 5.07 9.95 20.25
N ARG A 165 6.32 9.52 20.16
CA ARG A 165 7.35 10.12 19.27
C ARG A 165 6.95 10.10 17.81
N LEU A 166 6.40 8.98 17.35
CA LEU A 166 5.89 8.84 16.00
C LEU A 166 4.67 9.76 15.77
N ARG A 167 3.75 9.81 16.73
CA ARG A 167 2.62 10.74 16.73
C ARG A 167 3.07 12.20 16.72
N ASP A 168 4.06 12.58 17.52
CA ASP A 168 4.61 13.93 17.59
C ASP A 168 5.36 14.30 16.30
N ARG A 169 6.09 13.35 15.70
CA ARG A 169 6.75 13.56 14.41
C ARG A 169 5.74 13.88 13.31
N ILE A 170 4.63 13.15 13.28
CA ILE A 170 3.56 13.34 12.29
C ILE A 170 2.75 14.59 12.62
N GLY A 171 2.48 14.84 13.90
CA GLY A 171 1.88 16.07 14.42
C GLY A 171 2.65 17.29 13.95
N ARG A 172 3.98 17.32 14.12
CA ARG A 172 4.84 18.42 13.63
C ARG A 172 4.72 18.67 12.13
N VAL A 173 4.57 17.63 11.31
CA VAL A 173 4.39 17.82 9.86
C VAL A 173 3.07 18.52 9.56
N ILE A 174 2.01 18.14 10.27
CA ILE A 174 0.67 18.72 10.12
C ILE A 174 0.61 20.14 10.72
N ASP A 175 1.12 20.33 11.94
CA ASP A 175 1.03 21.57 12.71
C ASP A 175 1.93 22.69 12.17
N HIS A 176 2.98 22.34 11.44
CA HIS A 176 3.96 23.28 10.87
C HIS A 176 3.99 23.30 9.34
N ASP A 177 2.99 22.72 8.66
CA ASP A 177 2.85 22.71 7.20
C ASP A 177 4.14 22.25 6.47
N LEU A 178 4.80 21.20 6.98
CA LEU A 178 6.10 20.75 6.45
C LEU A 178 5.97 19.80 5.25
N LEU A 179 4.75 19.41 4.90
CA LEU A 179 4.44 18.61 3.73
C LEU A 179 4.47 19.49 2.47
N THR A 180 5.10 18.99 1.41
CA THR A 180 5.05 19.61 0.08
C THR A 180 4.39 18.67 -0.92
N ILE A 181 3.92 19.22 -2.05
CA ILE A 181 3.27 18.45 -3.12
C ILE A 181 4.10 18.55 -4.39
N ALA A 182 4.42 17.39 -4.97
CA ALA A 182 4.93 17.26 -6.32
C ALA A 182 3.77 16.91 -7.26
N PHE A 183 3.85 17.33 -8.51
CA PHE A 183 2.82 17.14 -9.52
C PHE A 183 3.39 16.31 -10.66
N GLN A 184 2.71 15.24 -11.02
CA GLN A 184 3.07 14.42 -12.18
C GLN A 184 2.05 14.60 -13.30
N PRO A 185 2.48 14.89 -14.54
CA PRO A 185 1.55 15.10 -15.64
C PRO A 185 0.84 13.82 -16.06
N ILE A 186 -0.45 13.94 -16.32
CA ILE A 186 -1.30 12.94 -16.95
C ILE A 186 -1.63 13.44 -18.37
N VAL A 187 -1.28 12.67 -19.39
CA VAL A 187 -1.25 13.10 -20.78
C VAL A 187 -2.32 12.41 -21.61
N ASP A 188 -3.11 13.20 -22.35
CA ASP A 188 -4.06 12.75 -23.35
C ASP A 188 -3.37 12.80 -24.73
N LEU A 189 -3.05 11.63 -25.26
CA LEU A 189 -2.30 11.53 -26.52
C LEU A 189 -3.17 11.76 -27.75
N GLU A 190 -4.47 11.47 -27.66
CA GLU A 190 -5.40 11.70 -28.77
C GLU A 190 -5.51 13.20 -29.05
N HIS A 191 -5.66 14.02 -28.01
CA HIS A 191 -5.77 15.47 -28.12
C HIS A 191 -4.43 16.20 -27.98
N ARG A 192 -3.33 15.46 -27.77
CA ARG A 192 -1.95 15.98 -27.62
C ARG A 192 -1.84 17.10 -26.59
N ARG A 193 -2.39 16.88 -25.40
CA ARG A 193 -2.38 17.84 -24.30
C ARG A 193 -2.10 17.16 -22.97
N VAL A 194 -1.67 17.95 -21.99
CA VAL A 194 -1.74 17.52 -20.59
C VAL A 194 -3.22 17.58 -20.20
N ALA A 195 -3.77 16.46 -19.75
CA ALA A 195 -5.16 16.38 -19.29
C ALA A 195 -5.29 16.84 -17.84
N GLY A 196 -4.31 16.50 -17.01
CA GLY A 196 -4.31 16.79 -15.59
C GLY A 196 -2.96 16.54 -14.94
N TYR A 197 -2.93 16.68 -13.62
CA TYR A 197 -1.78 16.36 -12.80
C TYR A 197 -2.22 15.55 -11.59
N GLU A 198 -1.44 14.54 -11.23
CA GLU A 198 -1.59 13.87 -9.94
C GLU A 198 -0.73 14.59 -8.88
N ALA A 199 -1.32 14.92 -7.74
CA ALA A 199 -0.62 15.46 -6.58
C ALA A 199 -0.05 14.33 -5.72
N LEU A 200 1.27 14.36 -5.55
CA LEU A 200 2.05 13.36 -4.83
C LEU A 200 2.74 14.01 -3.63
N SER A 201 2.42 13.51 -2.44
CA SER A 201 2.96 14.00 -1.17
C SER A 201 4.48 13.83 -1.08
N ARG A 202 5.17 14.85 -0.55
CA ARG A 202 6.62 14.87 -0.31
C ARG A 202 6.89 15.34 1.11
N PHE A 203 7.54 14.48 1.88
CA PHE A 203 7.81 14.69 3.30
C PHE A 203 9.26 15.12 3.55
N PRO A 204 9.55 15.77 4.69
CA PRO A 204 10.91 16.08 5.11
C PRO A 204 11.78 14.83 5.35
N GLY A 205 13.09 14.95 5.09
CA GLY A 205 14.11 13.91 5.33
C GLY A 205 14.32 13.00 4.11
N GLU A 206 15.54 12.88 3.60
CA GLU A 206 15.84 12.11 2.38
C GLU A 206 16.48 10.73 2.67
N PRO A 207 16.11 9.68 1.91
CA PRO A 207 14.98 9.63 0.98
C PRO A 207 13.66 9.45 1.74
N ALA A 208 12.72 10.37 1.57
CA ALA A 208 11.37 10.25 2.13
C ALA A 208 10.61 9.16 1.37
N ARG A 209 10.05 8.20 2.11
CA ARG A 209 9.11 7.18 1.62
C ARG A 209 7.69 7.59 2.00
N PRO A 210 6.89 8.22 1.11
CA PRO A 210 5.55 8.70 1.45
C PRO A 210 4.63 7.58 1.95
N ASP A 211 4.74 6.40 1.35
CA ASP A 211 4.09 5.16 1.76
C ASP A 211 4.34 4.85 3.25
N GLN A 212 5.59 4.96 3.70
CA GLN A 212 5.95 4.75 5.11
C GLN A 212 5.34 5.82 6.02
N TRP A 213 5.30 7.09 5.59
CA TRP A 213 4.71 8.17 6.39
C TRP A 213 3.20 7.99 6.61
N PHE A 214 2.46 7.58 5.58
CA PHE A 214 1.04 7.29 5.72
C PHE A 214 0.79 6.01 6.55
N ALA A 215 1.61 4.97 6.38
CA ALA A 215 1.54 3.76 7.20
C ALA A 215 1.81 4.07 8.70
N ASP A 216 2.83 4.88 8.97
CA ASP A 216 3.18 5.33 10.32
C ASP A 216 2.05 6.17 10.93
N ALA A 217 1.43 7.05 10.15
CA ALA A 217 0.29 7.86 10.59
C ALA A 217 -0.92 6.99 10.94
N ALA A 218 -1.23 6.00 10.11
CA ALA A 218 -2.28 5.04 10.40
C ALA A 218 -2.01 4.28 11.70
N ALA A 219 -0.77 3.83 11.93
CA ALA A 219 -0.37 3.10 13.13
C ALA A 219 -0.61 3.89 14.42
N VAL A 220 -0.46 5.22 14.41
CA VAL A 220 -0.65 6.10 15.58
C VAL A 220 -2.00 6.85 15.61
N GLY A 221 -2.93 6.50 14.73
CA GLY A 221 -4.26 7.11 14.66
C GLY A 221 -4.26 8.56 14.15
N LEU A 222 -3.26 8.93 13.34
CA LEU A 222 -3.18 10.21 12.62
C LEU A 222 -3.32 10.04 11.10
N GLY A 223 -3.61 8.84 10.58
CA GLY A 223 -3.70 8.54 9.14
C GLY A 223 -4.64 9.49 8.38
N VAL A 224 -5.93 9.51 8.78
CA VAL A 224 -6.93 10.41 8.18
C VAL A 224 -6.53 11.89 8.30
N ALA A 225 -5.99 12.31 9.45
CA ALA A 225 -5.59 13.70 9.65
C ALA A 225 -4.47 14.11 8.68
N LEU A 226 -3.50 13.22 8.46
CA LEU A 226 -2.40 13.46 7.53
C LEU A 226 -2.87 13.44 6.06
N GLU A 227 -3.74 12.50 5.69
CA GLU A 227 -4.36 12.43 4.35
C GLU A 227 -5.13 13.70 4.03
N LEU A 228 -5.98 14.17 4.95
CA LEU A 228 -6.75 15.40 4.76
C LEU A 228 -5.87 16.65 4.72
N HIS A 229 -4.77 16.68 5.49
CA HIS A 229 -3.79 17.74 5.38
C HIS A 229 -3.13 17.75 3.99
N ALA A 230 -2.69 16.59 3.49
CA ALA A 230 -2.16 16.46 2.14
C ALA A 230 -3.15 16.86 1.04
N ALA A 231 -4.40 16.41 1.15
CA ALA A 231 -5.48 16.75 0.23
C ALA A 231 -5.74 18.26 0.20
N ARG A 232 -5.86 18.93 1.35
CA ARG A 232 -6.03 20.38 1.42
C ARG A 232 -4.85 21.13 0.80
N THR A 233 -3.62 20.72 1.11
CA THR A 233 -2.41 21.31 0.52
C THR A 233 -2.40 21.17 -1.00
N ALA A 234 -2.78 19.99 -1.53
CA ALA A 234 -2.88 19.76 -2.97
C ALA A 234 -3.99 20.60 -3.61
N VAL A 235 -5.21 20.62 -3.05
CA VAL A 235 -6.35 21.40 -3.56
C VAL A 235 -6.03 22.89 -3.61
N SER A 236 -5.30 23.42 -2.63
CA SER A 236 -4.87 24.83 -2.63
C SER A 236 -4.00 25.20 -3.84
N ALA A 237 -3.30 24.22 -4.42
CA ALA A 237 -2.46 24.42 -5.59
C ALA A 237 -3.22 24.39 -6.92
N LEU A 238 -4.49 23.93 -6.94
CA LEU A 238 -5.28 23.83 -8.17
C LEU A 238 -5.46 25.16 -8.90
N ALA A 239 -5.56 26.28 -8.16
CA ALA A 239 -5.67 27.61 -8.75
C ALA A 239 -4.42 28.02 -9.55
N ASN A 240 -3.27 27.42 -9.26
CA ASN A 240 -2.00 27.68 -9.94
C ASN A 240 -1.76 26.73 -11.12
N LEU A 241 -2.61 25.71 -11.31
CA LEU A 241 -2.55 24.82 -12.46
C LEU A 241 -3.19 25.45 -13.71
N PRO A 242 -2.72 25.09 -14.92
CA PRO A 242 -3.32 25.57 -16.17
C PRO A 242 -4.85 25.37 -16.19
N PRO A 243 -5.65 26.35 -16.68
CA PRO A 243 -7.11 26.31 -16.59
C PRO A 243 -7.76 25.06 -17.18
N ASP A 244 -7.17 24.50 -18.24
CA ASP A 244 -7.72 23.34 -18.97
C ASP A 244 -7.26 21.98 -18.41
N THR A 245 -6.58 21.97 -17.25
CA THR A 245 -6.10 20.74 -16.61
C THR A 245 -6.81 20.48 -15.29
N TYR A 246 -7.06 19.21 -14.99
CA TYR A 246 -7.58 18.79 -13.68
C TYR A 246 -6.45 18.45 -12.69
N LEU A 247 -6.78 18.41 -11.40
CA LEU A 247 -5.94 17.91 -10.32
C LEU A 247 -6.53 16.60 -9.79
N SER A 248 -5.72 15.56 -9.74
CA SER A 248 -6.00 14.32 -9.03
C SER A 248 -5.37 14.35 -7.64
N ILE A 249 -6.14 13.93 -6.64
CA ILE A 249 -5.65 13.71 -5.28
C ILE A 249 -6.04 12.32 -4.78
N ASN A 250 -5.10 11.67 -4.10
CA ASN A 250 -5.32 10.39 -3.45
C ASN A 250 -6.05 10.57 -2.12
N LEU A 251 -7.09 9.76 -1.88
CA LEU A 251 -7.83 9.76 -0.63
C LEU A 251 -8.29 8.34 -0.26
N SER A 252 -8.17 7.94 1.00
CA SER A 252 -8.77 6.68 1.44
C SER A 252 -10.30 6.81 1.60
N PRO A 253 -11.06 5.69 1.50
CA PRO A 253 -12.48 5.67 1.83
C PRO A 253 -12.79 6.23 3.22
N ALA A 254 -11.94 5.96 4.22
CA ALA A 254 -12.11 6.46 5.57
C ALA A 254 -11.97 7.98 5.66
N ALA A 255 -10.97 8.55 4.97
CA ALA A 255 -10.78 9.98 4.90
C ALA A 255 -11.95 10.67 4.17
N LEU A 256 -12.41 10.09 3.04
CA LEU A 256 -13.55 10.62 2.28
C LEU A 256 -14.86 10.65 3.10
N VAL A 257 -15.12 9.61 3.87
CA VAL A 257 -16.30 9.55 4.75
C VAL A 257 -16.21 10.59 5.86
N SER A 258 -15.01 10.83 6.39
CA SER A 258 -14.79 11.72 7.53
C SER A 258 -14.82 13.22 7.21
N VAL A 259 -14.64 13.60 5.95
CA VAL A 259 -14.48 14.99 5.53
C VAL A 259 -15.77 15.56 4.95
N GLU A 260 -16.07 16.81 5.29
CA GLU A 260 -17.15 17.55 4.63
C GLU A 260 -16.68 18.16 3.31
N PRO A 261 -17.53 18.17 2.26
CA PRO A 261 -17.14 18.71 0.96
C PRO A 261 -16.57 20.13 1.03
N SER A 262 -17.11 21.00 1.91
CA SER A 262 -16.64 22.37 2.08
C SER A 262 -15.17 22.51 2.49
N GLU A 263 -14.56 21.46 3.06
CA GLU A 263 -13.14 21.48 3.45
C GLU A 263 -12.18 21.18 2.29
N LEU A 264 -12.66 20.52 1.24
CA LEU A 264 -11.86 20.07 0.10
C LEU A 264 -12.35 20.62 -1.24
N MET A 265 -13.41 21.44 -1.25
CA MET A 265 -13.99 21.97 -2.48
C MET A 265 -13.14 23.15 -3.00
N PRO A 266 -12.58 23.08 -4.21
CA PRO A 266 -11.98 24.23 -4.85
C PRO A 266 -13.03 25.16 -5.44
N THR A 267 -12.59 26.32 -5.94
CA THR A 267 -13.45 27.28 -6.66
C THR A 267 -14.14 26.65 -7.88
N ASP A 268 -13.44 25.77 -8.60
CA ASP A 268 -13.99 25.00 -9.72
C ASP A 268 -13.89 23.49 -9.42
N PRO A 269 -14.95 22.88 -8.86
CA PRO A 269 -14.97 21.47 -8.48
C PRO A 269 -14.80 20.51 -9.67
N THR A 270 -15.16 20.94 -10.89
CA THR A 270 -15.09 20.08 -12.09
C THR A 270 -13.66 19.72 -12.48
N ARG A 271 -12.70 20.51 -11.97
CA ARG A 271 -11.27 20.30 -12.13
C ARG A 271 -10.64 19.44 -11.02
N LEU A 272 -11.42 18.96 -10.04
CA LEU A 272 -10.94 18.03 -9.02
C LEU A 272 -11.33 16.59 -9.38
N VAL A 273 -10.36 15.69 -9.24
CA VAL A 273 -10.55 14.24 -9.30
C VAL A 273 -10.11 13.64 -7.95
N LEU A 274 -10.97 12.84 -7.34
CA LEU A 274 -10.65 12.08 -6.13
C LEU A 274 -10.30 10.64 -6.51
N GLU A 275 -9.09 10.22 -6.21
CA GLU A 275 -8.60 8.87 -6.46
C GLU A 275 -8.77 8.02 -5.20
N LEU A 276 -9.56 6.96 -5.31
CA LEU A 276 -9.77 5.98 -4.25
C LEU A 276 -8.90 4.75 -4.51
N THR A 277 -8.07 4.41 -3.54
CA THR A 277 -7.19 3.23 -3.61
C THR A 277 -7.96 1.93 -3.39
N GLU A 278 -7.64 0.90 -4.20
CA GLU A 278 -8.32 -0.39 -4.11
C GLU A 278 -8.02 -1.19 -2.83
N HIS A 279 -6.85 -0.94 -2.22
CA HIS A 279 -6.33 -1.72 -1.10
C HIS A 279 -7.02 -1.40 0.25
N ALA A 280 -7.76 -0.30 0.32
CA ALA A 280 -8.51 0.06 1.51
C ALA A 280 -9.76 -0.82 1.65
N ARG A 281 -9.87 -1.56 2.76
CA ARG A 281 -11.07 -2.36 3.05
C ARG A 281 -12.28 -1.44 3.20
N VAL A 282 -13.20 -1.50 2.23
CA VAL A 282 -14.50 -0.85 2.35
C VAL A 282 -15.40 -1.74 3.22
N GLY A 283 -15.62 -1.31 4.47
CA GLY A 283 -16.53 -1.99 5.39
C GLY A 283 -18.00 -1.77 5.04
N ASP A 284 -18.33 -0.59 4.50
CA ASP A 284 -19.68 -0.17 4.16
C ASP A 284 -19.68 0.65 2.86
N TYR A 285 -20.13 0.03 1.76
CA TYR A 285 -20.21 0.69 0.46
C TYR A 285 -21.36 1.70 0.38
N GLU A 286 -22.40 1.58 1.20
CA GLU A 286 -23.51 2.54 1.22
C GLU A 286 -23.03 3.87 1.80
N GLN A 287 -22.30 3.81 2.92
CA GLN A 287 -21.69 5.01 3.52
C GLN A 287 -20.68 5.67 2.56
N LEU A 288 -19.86 4.87 1.89
CA LEU A 288 -18.90 5.38 0.90
C LEU A 288 -19.61 6.06 -0.28
N ARG A 289 -20.67 5.45 -0.81
CA ARG A 289 -21.47 6.02 -1.90
C ARG A 289 -22.11 7.35 -1.49
N HIS A 290 -22.69 7.42 -0.29
CA HIS A 290 -23.22 8.67 0.25
C HIS A 290 -22.14 9.75 0.37
N ALA A 291 -20.93 9.39 0.81
CA ALA A 291 -19.83 10.34 0.87
C ALA A 291 -19.45 10.84 -0.53
N LEU A 292 -19.33 9.94 -1.52
CA LEU A 292 -19.04 10.27 -2.92
C LEU A 292 -20.10 11.16 -3.56
N ASP A 293 -21.38 10.89 -3.32
CA ASP A 293 -22.49 11.65 -3.89
C ASP A 293 -22.46 13.13 -3.49
N ARG A 294 -21.96 13.45 -2.29
CA ARG A 294 -21.76 14.83 -1.84
C ARG A 294 -20.74 15.59 -2.68
N PHE A 295 -19.71 14.90 -3.18
CA PHE A 295 -18.69 15.48 -4.06
C PHE A 295 -19.14 15.50 -5.52
N ARG A 296 -19.76 14.42 -6.01
CA ARG A 296 -20.34 14.35 -7.36
C ARG A 296 -21.38 15.42 -7.61
N GLY A 297 -22.24 15.70 -6.62
CA GLY A 297 -23.24 16.76 -6.70
C GLY A 297 -22.66 18.16 -6.95
N ALA A 298 -21.37 18.37 -6.62
CA ALA A 298 -20.65 19.61 -6.90
C ALA A 298 -19.90 19.59 -8.24
N GLY A 299 -19.82 18.43 -8.91
CA GLY A 299 -19.11 18.24 -10.19
C GLY A 299 -17.72 17.60 -10.06
N VAL A 300 -17.31 17.18 -8.85
CA VAL A 300 -16.05 16.47 -8.64
C VAL A 300 -16.12 15.08 -9.28
N ARG A 301 -15.04 14.70 -9.97
CA ARG A 301 -14.92 13.39 -10.62
C ARG A 301 -14.24 12.38 -9.70
N ILE A 302 -14.55 11.11 -9.89
CA ILE A 302 -14.05 10.01 -9.07
C ILE A 302 -13.19 9.10 -9.94
N ALA A 303 -12.01 8.73 -9.42
CA ALA A 303 -11.14 7.74 -10.01
C ALA A 303 -10.98 6.53 -9.09
N VAL A 304 -10.85 5.34 -9.68
CA VAL A 304 -10.34 4.16 -9.00
C VAL A 304 -8.87 3.99 -9.35
N ASP A 305 -8.03 3.91 -8.33
CA ASP A 305 -6.59 3.75 -8.44
C ASP A 305 -6.15 2.27 -8.30
N ASP A 306 -4.95 1.95 -8.78
CA ASP A 306 -4.31 0.62 -8.73
C ASP A 306 -5.12 -0.52 -9.40
N ALA A 307 -5.95 -0.24 -10.42
CA ALA A 307 -6.84 -1.25 -10.96
C ALA A 307 -6.08 -2.44 -11.59
N GLY A 308 -6.37 -3.64 -11.07
CA GLY A 308 -5.87 -4.94 -11.54
C GLY A 308 -4.69 -5.50 -10.75
N ALA A 309 -4.20 -4.81 -9.71
CA ALA A 309 -3.19 -5.35 -8.80
C ALA A 309 -3.76 -6.44 -7.85
N GLY A 310 -5.09 -6.55 -7.72
CA GLY A 310 -5.78 -7.58 -6.96
C GLY A 310 -7.18 -7.99 -7.44
N PHE A 311 -7.84 -8.89 -6.70
CA PHE A 311 -9.21 -9.37 -7.00
C PHE A 311 -10.31 -8.33 -6.69
N ALA A 312 -9.99 -7.28 -5.94
CA ALA A 312 -10.94 -6.27 -5.47
C ALA A 312 -11.29 -5.23 -6.54
N SER A 313 -10.47 -5.07 -7.59
CA SER A 313 -10.56 -3.96 -8.55
C SER A 313 -11.89 -3.93 -9.32
N PHE A 314 -12.36 -5.08 -9.85
CA PHE A 314 -13.59 -5.12 -10.64
C PHE A 314 -14.83 -4.81 -9.81
N ARG A 315 -14.91 -5.35 -8.59
CA ARG A 315 -16.00 -5.03 -7.67
C ARG A 315 -15.97 -3.55 -7.30
N HIS A 316 -14.79 -2.99 -7.05
CA HIS A 316 -14.65 -1.59 -6.70
C HIS A 316 -15.11 -0.67 -7.84
N ILE A 317 -14.72 -0.95 -9.09
CA ILE A 317 -15.19 -0.21 -10.27
C ILE A 317 -16.72 -0.28 -10.39
N LEU A 318 -17.32 -1.45 -10.19
CA LEU A 318 -18.78 -1.62 -10.30
C LEU A 318 -19.56 -0.91 -9.19
N GLU A 319 -19.08 -0.97 -7.95
CA GLU A 319 -19.77 -0.37 -6.80
C GLU A 319 -19.62 1.15 -6.76
N LEU A 320 -18.50 1.67 -7.27
CA LEU A 320 -18.21 3.09 -7.25
C LEU A 320 -18.71 3.82 -8.49
N GLU A 321 -18.83 3.16 -9.64
CA GLU A 321 -19.16 3.79 -10.93
C GLU A 321 -18.25 4.99 -11.25
N PRO A 322 -16.92 4.81 -11.30
CA PRO A 322 -15.98 5.93 -11.40
C PRO A 322 -15.98 6.59 -12.79
N ASP A 323 -15.57 7.85 -12.85
CA ASP A 323 -15.32 8.57 -14.10
C ASP A 323 -13.99 8.15 -14.74
N ILE A 324 -13.04 7.69 -13.92
CA ILE A 324 -11.68 7.32 -14.32
C ILE A 324 -11.29 5.98 -13.68
N VAL A 325 -10.63 5.12 -14.44
CA VAL A 325 -9.97 3.91 -13.92
C VAL A 325 -8.49 4.01 -14.26
N LYS A 326 -7.62 3.90 -13.25
CA LYS A 326 -6.17 3.93 -13.43
C LYS A 326 -5.61 2.51 -13.37
N VAL A 327 -4.90 2.09 -14.41
CA VAL A 327 -4.25 0.78 -14.51
C VAL A 327 -2.89 0.84 -13.83
N ASP A 328 -2.73 0.01 -12.80
CA ASP A 328 -1.52 -0.05 -11.97
C ASP A 328 -0.23 -0.24 -12.80
N LEU A 329 0.86 0.33 -12.29
CA LEU A 329 2.19 0.24 -12.90
C LEU A 329 2.69 -1.20 -13.03
N ALA A 330 2.37 -2.10 -12.08
CA ALA A 330 2.84 -3.47 -12.12
C ALA A 330 2.20 -4.27 -13.26
N ILE A 331 1.09 -3.80 -13.80
CA ILE A 331 0.43 -4.34 -14.99
C ILE A 331 0.93 -3.64 -16.25
N SER A 332 1.03 -2.31 -16.20
CA SER A 332 1.40 -1.48 -17.35
C SER A 332 2.86 -1.67 -17.78
N GLN A 333 3.79 -1.81 -16.84
CA GLN A 333 5.21 -1.98 -17.15
C GLN A 333 5.49 -3.37 -17.75
N GLY A 334 6.20 -3.43 -18.87
CA GLY A 334 6.54 -4.67 -19.57
C GLY A 334 5.35 -5.37 -20.23
N ILE A 335 4.17 -4.73 -20.29
CA ILE A 335 2.94 -5.30 -20.87
C ILE A 335 3.14 -5.70 -22.34
N HIS A 336 4.00 -5.02 -23.09
CA HIS A 336 4.28 -5.38 -24.48
C HIS A 336 4.78 -6.83 -24.66
N ARG A 337 5.34 -7.45 -23.61
CA ARG A 337 5.87 -8.83 -23.63
C ARG A 337 4.99 -9.85 -22.92
N ASP A 338 3.98 -9.40 -22.17
CA ASP A 338 3.18 -10.27 -21.30
C ASP A 338 1.73 -10.38 -21.81
N PRO A 339 1.35 -11.50 -22.46
CA PRO A 339 -0.01 -11.70 -22.95
C PRO A 339 -1.08 -11.71 -21.85
N ALA A 340 -0.73 -12.12 -20.61
CA ALA A 340 -1.69 -12.16 -19.52
C ALA A 340 -2.01 -10.75 -19.02
N ARG A 341 -1.00 -9.88 -18.86
CA ARG A 341 -1.21 -8.45 -18.57
C ARG A 341 -2.01 -7.76 -19.67
N GLN A 342 -1.72 -8.06 -20.93
CA GLN A 342 -2.49 -7.53 -22.08
C GLN A 342 -3.96 -7.94 -22.04
N ALA A 343 -4.23 -9.20 -21.70
CA ALA A 343 -5.59 -9.71 -21.57
C ALA A 343 -6.34 -9.06 -20.41
N LEU A 344 -5.66 -8.88 -19.26
CA LEU A 344 -6.22 -8.20 -18.09
C LEU A 344 -6.60 -6.75 -18.43
N VAL A 345 -5.68 -5.98 -19.00
CA VAL A 345 -5.96 -4.60 -19.45
C VAL A 345 -7.08 -4.58 -20.48
N GLY A 346 -7.10 -5.52 -21.43
CA GLY A 346 -8.21 -5.62 -22.39
C GLY A 346 -9.58 -5.83 -21.73
N GLY A 347 -9.64 -6.61 -20.65
CA GLY A 347 -10.86 -6.79 -19.85
C GLY A 347 -11.25 -5.52 -19.09
N ILE A 348 -10.28 -4.83 -18.48
CA ILE A 348 -10.51 -3.56 -17.78
C ILE A 348 -10.99 -2.48 -18.76
N SER A 349 -10.37 -2.37 -19.95
CA SER A 349 -10.78 -1.46 -21.02
C SER A 349 -12.23 -1.68 -21.42
N GLU A 350 -12.65 -2.93 -21.55
CA GLU A 350 -14.04 -3.23 -21.94
C GLU A 350 -15.02 -2.89 -20.81
N LEU A 351 -14.66 -3.14 -19.55
CA LEU A 351 -15.49 -2.72 -18.42
C LEU A 351 -15.62 -1.20 -18.34
N ALA A 352 -14.50 -0.48 -18.42
CA ALA A 352 -14.46 0.99 -18.39
C ALA A 352 -15.30 1.58 -19.53
N ARG A 353 -15.21 1.00 -20.73
CA ARG A 353 -16.03 1.40 -21.88
C ARG A 353 -17.53 1.25 -21.62
N HIS A 354 -17.95 0.18 -20.94
CA HIS A 354 -19.36 -0.04 -20.61
C HIS A 354 -19.86 0.88 -19.48
N SER A 355 -19.02 1.19 -18.50
CA SER A 355 -19.37 2.11 -17.42
C SER A 355 -19.23 3.59 -17.81
N GLY A 356 -18.70 3.88 -19.00
CA GLY A 356 -18.40 5.24 -19.45
C GLY A 356 -17.15 5.85 -18.79
N ALA A 357 -16.36 5.05 -18.09
CA ALA A 357 -15.14 5.50 -17.43
C ALA A 357 -13.99 5.66 -18.44
N THR A 358 -13.14 6.65 -18.20
CA THR A 358 -11.91 6.85 -18.96
C THR A 358 -10.78 6.01 -18.37
N LEU A 359 -10.07 5.26 -19.20
CA LEU A 359 -8.93 4.45 -18.76
C LEU A 359 -7.63 5.25 -18.84
N VAL A 360 -6.88 5.27 -17.73
CA VAL A 360 -5.54 5.85 -17.61
C VAL A 360 -4.56 4.72 -17.34
N ALA A 361 -3.40 4.68 -18.00
CA ALA A 361 -2.34 3.74 -17.65
C ALA A 361 -1.17 4.43 -16.95
N GLU A 362 -0.72 3.86 -15.85
CA GLU A 362 0.35 4.39 -15.01
C GLU A 362 1.70 3.72 -15.24
N GLY A 363 2.76 4.35 -14.73
CA GLY A 363 4.11 3.78 -14.78
C GLY A 363 4.65 3.56 -16.18
N VAL A 364 4.15 4.29 -17.18
CA VAL A 364 4.59 4.14 -18.57
C VAL A 364 5.96 4.79 -18.74
N GLU A 365 6.97 3.94 -18.93
CA GLU A 365 8.37 4.35 -19.09
C GLU A 365 8.96 3.95 -20.45
N GLU A 366 8.42 2.90 -21.08
CA GLU A 366 8.88 2.41 -22.37
C GLU A 366 7.88 2.72 -23.50
N PRO A 367 8.34 3.23 -24.67
CA PRO A 367 7.46 3.45 -25.82
C PRO A 367 6.73 2.18 -26.30
N ALA A 368 7.33 1.00 -26.12
CA ALA A 368 6.71 -0.26 -26.49
C ALA A 368 5.48 -0.61 -25.63
N ASP A 369 5.53 -0.29 -24.33
CA ASP A 369 4.39 -0.45 -23.43
C ASP A 369 3.28 0.53 -23.80
N LEU A 370 3.65 1.78 -24.09
CA LEU A 370 2.73 2.81 -24.58
C LEU A 370 1.97 2.34 -25.82
N ASP A 371 2.68 1.91 -26.86
CA ASP A 371 2.09 1.41 -28.10
C ASP A 371 1.13 0.26 -27.82
N ARG A 372 1.52 -0.67 -26.93
CA ARG A 372 0.66 -1.82 -26.62
C ARG A 372 -0.60 -1.40 -25.86
N LEU A 373 -0.47 -0.57 -24.84
CA LEU A 373 -1.61 -0.05 -24.06
C LEU A 373 -2.58 0.73 -24.95
N ALA A 374 -2.07 1.56 -25.87
CA ALA A 374 -2.89 2.27 -26.85
C ALA A 374 -3.71 1.31 -27.73
N THR A 375 -3.10 0.20 -28.20
CA THR A 375 -3.84 -0.82 -28.97
C THR A 375 -4.89 -1.58 -28.16
N LEU A 376 -4.81 -1.53 -26.82
CA LEU A 376 -5.77 -2.12 -25.90
C LEU A 376 -6.86 -1.13 -25.46
N GLY A 377 -6.90 0.08 -26.03
CA GLY A 377 -7.95 1.07 -25.81
C GLY A 377 -7.67 2.10 -24.73
N VAL A 378 -6.44 2.17 -24.20
CA VAL A 378 -6.02 3.26 -23.30
C VAL A 378 -5.73 4.51 -24.13
N SER A 379 -6.25 5.67 -23.73
CA SER A 379 -6.02 6.95 -24.43
C SER A 379 -5.31 8.00 -23.57
N ILE A 380 -5.24 7.79 -22.25
CA ILE A 380 -4.60 8.69 -21.30
C ILE A 380 -3.49 7.95 -20.54
N PHE A 381 -2.36 8.61 -20.33
CA PHE A 381 -1.15 7.98 -19.82
C PHE A 381 -0.42 8.82 -18.78
N GLN A 382 0.22 8.16 -17.83
CA GLN A 382 1.08 8.75 -16.82
C GLN A 382 2.33 7.89 -16.64
N GLY A 383 3.48 8.54 -16.47
CA GLY A 383 4.75 7.83 -16.26
C GLY A 383 5.96 8.70 -16.59
N TYR A 384 7.16 8.18 -16.30
CA TYR A 384 8.40 8.94 -16.50
C TYR A 384 8.72 9.22 -17.96
N LEU A 385 8.08 8.51 -18.91
CA LEU A 385 8.15 8.86 -20.33
C LEU A 385 7.60 10.26 -20.61
N PHE A 386 6.62 10.73 -19.83
CA PHE A 386 5.94 12.02 -20.00
C PHE A 386 6.37 13.07 -18.98
N GLY A 387 6.85 12.65 -17.81
CA GLY A 387 7.35 13.56 -16.80
C GLY A 387 7.50 12.88 -15.44
N ARG A 388 8.57 13.25 -14.73
CA ARG A 388 8.73 12.87 -13.32
C ARG A 388 7.89 13.82 -12.44
N PRO A 389 7.43 13.35 -11.27
CA PRO A 389 6.86 14.23 -10.27
C PRO A 389 7.82 15.38 -9.93
N ALA A 390 7.35 16.61 -10.03
CA ALA A 390 8.15 17.80 -9.75
C ALA A 390 7.30 18.87 -9.06
N PRO A 391 7.89 19.84 -8.33
CA PRO A 391 7.15 21.02 -7.89
C PRO A 391 6.50 21.74 -9.07
N LEU A 392 5.44 22.53 -8.81
CA LEU A 392 4.88 23.41 -9.83
C LEU A 392 6.00 24.29 -10.40
N PRO A 393 6.16 24.39 -11.73
CA PRO A 393 7.19 25.24 -12.31
C PRO A 393 6.90 26.69 -11.92
N SER A 394 7.91 27.39 -11.41
CA SER A 394 7.83 28.79 -10.99
C SER A 394 7.57 29.77 -12.14
N ASN A 395 7.66 29.32 -13.39
CA ASN A 395 7.31 30.06 -14.62
C ASN A 395 6.84 29.09 -15.72
N GLY A 396 5.57 28.67 -15.70
CA GLY A 396 4.96 27.97 -16.84
C GLY A 396 5.55 26.60 -17.17
N LEU A 397 4.81 25.84 -17.97
CA LEU A 397 5.02 24.42 -18.26
C LEU A 397 6.47 24.06 -18.65
N PRO A 398 7.03 22.91 -18.22
CA PRO A 398 8.13 22.30 -18.97
C PRO A 398 7.63 22.02 -20.40
N GLU A 399 8.33 22.61 -21.36
CA GLU A 399 8.02 22.55 -22.79
C GLU A 399 8.17 21.11 -23.31
N ALA A 400 7.03 20.50 -23.65
CA ALA A 400 6.85 19.30 -24.49
C ALA A 400 7.58 18.00 -24.09
N ALA A 401 6.82 17.07 -23.49
CA ALA A 401 7.16 15.64 -23.40
C ALA A 401 6.07 14.74 -24.04
N ILE A 402 5.32 15.25 -25.02
CA ILE A 402 4.41 14.42 -25.83
C ILE A 402 5.24 13.89 -27.01
N PRO A 403 5.59 12.59 -27.06
CA PRO A 403 6.40 12.04 -28.14
C PRO A 403 5.72 12.30 -29.49
N ALA A 404 6.49 12.65 -30.52
CA ALA A 404 5.98 12.88 -31.87
C ALA A 404 5.56 11.58 -32.61
N HIS A 405 5.40 10.46 -31.90
CA HIS A 405 5.09 9.16 -32.50
C HIS A 405 3.65 9.14 -33.04
N THR A 406 3.55 8.89 -34.34
CA THR A 406 2.30 8.66 -35.07
C THR A 406 1.65 7.39 -34.55
N ILE A 407 0.62 7.52 -33.70
CA ILE A 407 -0.33 6.42 -33.44
C ILE A 407 -0.92 6.07 -34.81
N GLY A 408 -0.61 4.88 -35.32
CA GLY A 408 -1.19 4.39 -36.56
C GLY A 408 -2.71 4.36 -36.40
N THR A 409 -3.42 5.13 -37.22
CA THR A 409 -4.89 5.11 -37.34
C THR A 409 -5.43 3.67 -37.33
N PRO A 410 -6.46 3.35 -36.53
CA PRO A 410 -6.96 1.99 -36.41
C PRO A 410 -7.78 1.60 -37.64
N ALA A 411 -7.12 1.06 -38.66
CA ALA A 411 -7.77 0.51 -39.84
C ALA A 411 -7.99 -1.01 -39.69
N HIS A 412 -9.19 -1.39 -39.27
CA HIS A 412 -9.96 -2.57 -39.74
C HIS A 412 -9.22 -3.91 -40.01
N ARG A 413 -8.24 -4.31 -39.20
CA ARG A 413 -7.69 -5.68 -39.22
C ARG A 413 -7.45 -6.18 -37.82
N SER A 414 -8.36 -6.98 -37.28
CA SER A 414 -8.10 -8.14 -36.37
C SER A 414 -9.36 -8.72 -35.70
N ARG A 415 -10.53 -8.71 -36.35
CA ARG A 415 -11.76 -9.28 -35.78
C ARG A 415 -11.66 -10.79 -35.48
N ARG A 416 -10.79 -11.56 -36.16
CA ARG A 416 -10.56 -13.00 -35.91
C ARG A 416 -9.43 -13.32 -34.92
N VAL A 417 -8.53 -12.38 -34.64
CA VAL A 417 -7.38 -12.62 -33.73
C VAL A 417 -7.73 -12.24 -32.28
N MET A 418 -8.65 -11.28 -32.09
CA MET A 418 -9.14 -10.91 -30.75
C MET A 418 -10.03 -11.99 -30.12
N GLU A 419 -10.87 -12.65 -30.92
CA GLU A 419 -11.82 -13.68 -30.46
C GLU A 419 -11.09 -14.91 -29.86
N SER A 420 -10.01 -15.35 -30.51
CA SER A 420 -9.17 -16.46 -30.04
C SER A 420 -8.29 -16.11 -28.82
N ARG A 421 -7.91 -14.84 -28.65
CA ARG A 421 -7.12 -14.38 -27.48
C ARG A 421 -8.00 -14.11 -26.25
N PHE A 422 -9.26 -13.72 -26.45
CA PHE A 422 -10.24 -13.58 -25.38
C PHE A 422 -10.66 -14.95 -24.79
N GLU A 423 -10.85 -15.97 -25.63
CA GLU A 423 -11.06 -17.35 -25.17
C GLU A 423 -9.87 -17.83 -24.31
N THR A 424 -8.64 -17.44 -24.68
CA THR A 424 -7.44 -17.77 -23.90
C THR A 424 -7.40 -17.05 -22.55
N ALA A 425 -7.89 -15.80 -22.47
CA ALA A 425 -8.00 -15.02 -21.23
C ALA A 425 -9.06 -15.57 -20.26
N VAL A 426 -10.17 -16.10 -20.80
CA VAL A 426 -11.18 -16.81 -20.01
C VAL A 426 -10.65 -18.16 -19.51
N LEU A 427 -9.85 -18.87 -20.32
CA LEU A 427 -9.22 -20.13 -19.94
C LEU A 427 -8.20 -19.96 -18.80
N SER A 428 -7.50 -18.82 -18.74
CA SER A 428 -6.54 -18.48 -17.69
C SER A 428 -7.13 -17.69 -16.52
N ALA A 429 -8.45 -17.44 -16.51
CA ALA A 429 -9.10 -16.63 -15.48
C ALA A 429 -8.99 -17.27 -14.09
N ALA A 430 -8.64 -16.46 -13.09
CA ALA A 430 -8.59 -16.86 -11.69
C ALA A 430 -9.97 -17.14 -11.06
N VAL A 431 -11.06 -17.03 -11.83
CA VAL A 431 -12.44 -17.30 -11.40
C VAL A 431 -13.02 -18.42 -12.28
N PRO A 432 -13.80 -19.37 -11.72
CA PRO A 432 -14.57 -20.32 -12.52
C PRO A 432 -15.42 -19.58 -13.57
N THR A 433 -15.09 -19.75 -14.85
CA THR A 433 -15.71 -18.98 -15.94
C THR A 433 -16.03 -19.90 -17.12
N ALA A 434 -17.11 -19.61 -17.84
CA ALA A 434 -17.44 -20.23 -19.10
C ALA A 434 -17.88 -19.19 -20.14
N ILE A 435 -17.51 -19.40 -21.40
CA ILE A 435 -18.15 -18.78 -22.56
C ILE A 435 -19.23 -19.75 -23.02
N VAL A 436 -20.46 -19.26 -23.14
CA VAL A 436 -21.64 -20.07 -23.45
C VAL A 436 -22.32 -19.52 -24.69
N ASP A 437 -22.53 -20.33 -25.71
CA ASP A 437 -23.27 -19.96 -26.91
C ASP A 437 -24.74 -19.65 -26.58
N LEU A 438 -25.44 -18.99 -27.52
CA LEU A 438 -26.82 -18.56 -27.32
C LEU A 438 -27.80 -19.72 -27.06
N ASP A 439 -27.44 -20.95 -27.44
CA ASP A 439 -28.22 -22.16 -27.20
C ASP A 439 -27.90 -22.86 -25.87
N GLY A 440 -26.97 -22.29 -25.09
CA GLY A 440 -26.50 -22.82 -23.81
C GLY A 440 -25.29 -23.74 -23.90
N THR A 441 -24.71 -23.94 -25.08
CA THR A 441 -23.52 -24.78 -25.25
C THR A 441 -22.28 -24.07 -24.72
N MET A 442 -21.52 -24.70 -23.83
CA MET A 442 -20.27 -24.15 -23.32
C MET A 442 -19.18 -24.23 -24.39
N ARG A 443 -18.83 -23.09 -24.98
CA ARG A 443 -17.78 -22.96 -25.99
C ARG A 443 -16.39 -23.09 -25.38
N SER A 444 -16.20 -22.53 -24.19
CA SER A 444 -14.93 -22.55 -23.45
C SER A 444 -15.20 -22.55 -21.95
N VAL A 445 -14.36 -23.23 -21.18
CA VAL A 445 -14.52 -23.45 -19.74
C VAL A 445 -13.16 -23.32 -19.07
N SER A 446 -13.04 -22.50 -18.03
CA SER A 446 -11.78 -22.38 -17.29
C SER A 446 -11.49 -23.62 -16.44
N ASP A 447 -10.21 -23.91 -16.20
CA ASP A 447 -9.79 -25.05 -15.36
C ASP A 447 -10.39 -24.99 -13.96
N ARG A 448 -10.63 -23.78 -13.42
CA ARG A 448 -11.26 -23.61 -12.10
C ARG A 448 -12.74 -23.96 -12.09
N PHE A 449 -13.47 -23.71 -13.19
CA PHE A 449 -14.86 -24.14 -13.27
C PHE A 449 -14.98 -25.64 -13.45
N ALA A 450 -14.11 -26.23 -14.26
CA ALA A 450 -13.99 -27.67 -14.36
C ALA A 450 -13.68 -28.31 -12.99
N ALA A 451 -12.66 -27.80 -12.28
CA ALA A 451 -12.29 -28.28 -10.94
C ALA A 451 -13.42 -28.12 -9.92
N PHE A 452 -14.15 -27.00 -9.92
CA PHE A 452 -15.28 -26.76 -9.03
C PHE A 452 -16.38 -27.83 -9.16
N LEU A 453 -16.67 -28.25 -10.41
CA LEU A 453 -17.64 -29.30 -10.69
C LEU A 453 -17.05 -30.72 -10.63
N GLY A 454 -15.76 -30.88 -10.33
CA GLY A 454 -15.09 -32.19 -10.34
C GLY A 454 -15.03 -32.82 -11.74
N ARG A 455 -14.90 -31.99 -12.78
CA ARG A 455 -14.81 -32.38 -14.20
C ARG A 455 -13.53 -31.84 -14.82
N THR A 456 -13.23 -32.28 -16.03
CA THR A 456 -12.21 -31.69 -16.91
C THR A 456 -12.84 -30.68 -17.86
N THR A 457 -12.05 -29.71 -18.34
CA THR A 457 -12.51 -28.74 -19.35
C THR A 457 -12.98 -29.44 -20.62
N ALA A 458 -12.31 -30.50 -21.05
CA ALA A 458 -12.70 -31.34 -22.19
C ALA A 458 -14.07 -32.02 -22.02
N GLU A 459 -14.46 -32.40 -20.80
CA GLU A 459 -15.77 -32.99 -20.53
C GLU A 459 -16.90 -31.96 -20.53
N MET A 460 -16.59 -30.68 -20.32
CA MET A 460 -17.56 -29.60 -20.24
C MET A 460 -17.70 -28.82 -21.54
N THR A 461 -16.61 -28.60 -22.27
CA THR A 461 -16.64 -27.94 -23.58
C THR A 461 -17.52 -28.73 -24.55
N GLY A 462 -18.47 -28.04 -25.19
CA GLY A 462 -19.46 -28.64 -26.08
C GLY A 462 -20.70 -29.21 -25.38
N ARG A 463 -20.76 -29.24 -24.05
CA ARG A 463 -21.98 -29.58 -23.30
C ARG A 463 -22.86 -28.37 -23.07
N ARG A 464 -24.14 -28.61 -22.87
CA ARG A 464 -25.10 -27.59 -22.51
C ARG A 464 -25.13 -27.36 -21.00
N PHE A 465 -25.16 -26.10 -20.54
CA PHE A 465 -25.23 -25.79 -19.10
C PHE A 465 -26.50 -26.38 -18.46
N GLN A 466 -27.55 -26.58 -19.26
CA GLN A 466 -28.82 -27.19 -18.87
C GLN A 466 -28.63 -28.63 -18.38
N GLU A 467 -27.60 -29.35 -18.86
CA GLU A 467 -27.26 -30.71 -18.39
C GLU A 467 -26.57 -30.71 -17.03
N LEU A 468 -25.94 -29.59 -16.66
CA LEU A 468 -25.17 -29.45 -15.42
C LEU A 468 -25.93 -28.70 -14.34
N THR A 469 -27.06 -28.08 -14.66
CA THR A 469 -27.88 -27.31 -13.72
C THR A 469 -28.87 -28.23 -13.02
N HIS A 470 -29.05 -28.06 -11.71
CA HIS A 470 -30.01 -28.84 -10.94
C HIS A 470 -31.44 -28.63 -11.48
N PRO A 471 -32.29 -29.69 -11.59
CA PRO A 471 -33.60 -29.60 -12.23
C PRO A 471 -34.53 -28.51 -11.67
N GLU A 472 -34.50 -28.29 -10.35
CA GLU A 472 -35.31 -27.26 -9.68
C GLU A 472 -34.88 -25.82 -10.02
N ASP A 473 -33.63 -25.63 -10.46
CA ASP A 473 -33.08 -24.30 -10.75
C ASP A 473 -33.08 -23.99 -12.26
N LEU A 474 -33.31 -25.01 -13.11
CA LEU A 474 -33.16 -24.95 -14.56
C LEU A 474 -34.16 -24.01 -15.24
N ASP A 475 -35.43 -24.09 -14.88
CA ASP A 475 -36.48 -23.28 -15.52
C ASP A 475 -36.26 -21.78 -15.30
N ALA A 476 -35.83 -21.41 -14.08
CA ALA A 476 -35.49 -20.02 -13.75
C ALA A 476 -34.27 -19.53 -14.54
N ASP A 477 -33.23 -20.36 -14.66
CA ASP A 477 -32.01 -20.05 -15.40
C ASP A 477 -32.28 -19.84 -16.90
N VAL A 478 -33.08 -20.73 -17.50
CA VAL A 478 -33.48 -20.63 -18.91
C VAL A 478 -34.35 -19.39 -19.16
N GLU A 479 -35.22 -19.01 -18.24
CA GLU A 479 -36.03 -17.79 -18.39
C GLU A 479 -35.17 -16.53 -18.31
N HIS A 480 -34.17 -16.48 -17.43
CA HIS A 480 -33.22 -15.38 -17.38
C HIS A 480 -32.38 -15.28 -18.67
N LEU A 481 -31.93 -16.41 -19.20
CA LEU A 481 -31.23 -16.47 -20.48
C LEU A 481 -32.13 -15.95 -21.61
N ARG A 482 -33.40 -16.36 -21.66
CA ARG A 482 -34.38 -15.89 -22.65
C ARG A 482 -34.60 -14.38 -22.54
N ALA A 483 -34.72 -13.84 -21.33
CA ALA A 483 -34.83 -12.40 -21.11
C ALA A 483 -33.65 -11.63 -21.69
N CYS A 484 -32.44 -12.18 -21.58
CA CYS A 484 -31.26 -11.58 -22.18
C CYS A 484 -31.31 -11.65 -23.71
N LEU A 485 -31.67 -12.79 -24.30
CA LEU A 485 -31.77 -12.94 -25.75
C LEU A 485 -32.81 -12.00 -26.38
N GLU A 486 -33.92 -11.76 -25.69
CA GLU A 486 -35.00 -10.86 -26.13
C GLU A 486 -34.68 -9.37 -25.91
N GLY A 487 -33.52 -9.04 -25.34
CA GLY A 487 -33.13 -7.64 -25.06
C GLY A 487 -33.84 -7.03 -23.86
N ARG A 488 -34.47 -7.84 -23.01
CA ARG A 488 -35.10 -7.38 -21.76
C ARG A 488 -34.09 -7.18 -20.62
N ALA A 489 -32.90 -7.75 -20.76
CA ALA A 489 -31.77 -7.60 -19.84
C ALA A 489 -30.44 -7.79 -20.60
N ASP A 490 -29.35 -7.23 -20.07
CA ASP A 490 -27.99 -7.44 -20.61
C ASP A 490 -27.18 -8.45 -19.79
N GLY A 491 -27.78 -8.97 -18.72
CA GLY A 491 -27.24 -10.05 -17.92
C GLY A 491 -28.18 -10.40 -16.77
N TYR A 492 -27.82 -11.44 -16.02
CA TYR A 492 -28.55 -11.86 -14.83
C TYR A 492 -27.60 -12.47 -13.81
N ARG A 493 -28.03 -12.41 -12.55
CA ARG A 493 -27.40 -13.11 -11.44
C ARG A 493 -28.43 -14.04 -10.79
N MET A 494 -28.00 -15.25 -10.47
CA MET A 494 -28.81 -16.16 -9.68
C MET A 494 -27.93 -17.09 -8.83
N THR A 495 -28.42 -17.43 -7.65
CA THR A 495 -27.88 -18.55 -6.89
C THR A 495 -28.51 -19.83 -7.42
N LYS A 496 -27.71 -20.79 -7.85
CA LYS A 496 -28.20 -22.08 -8.34
C LYS A 496 -27.28 -23.23 -7.96
N ARG A 497 -27.80 -24.45 -8.07
CA ARG A 497 -27.02 -25.68 -7.87
C ARG A 497 -26.58 -26.24 -9.21
N TYR A 498 -25.31 -26.65 -9.27
CA TYR A 498 -24.75 -27.46 -10.34
C TYR A 498 -24.61 -28.91 -9.91
N LEU A 499 -24.63 -29.85 -10.85
CA LEU A 499 -24.48 -31.29 -10.61
C LEU A 499 -23.06 -31.76 -10.92
N ARG A 500 -22.42 -32.38 -9.92
CA ARG A 500 -21.16 -33.13 -10.09
C ARG A 500 -21.38 -34.45 -10.85
N PRO A 501 -20.33 -35.10 -11.37
CA PRO A 501 -20.44 -36.40 -12.03
C PRO A 501 -21.12 -37.50 -11.20
N ASP A 502 -21.01 -37.44 -9.87
CA ASP A 502 -21.65 -38.37 -8.94
C ASP A 502 -23.12 -38.03 -8.64
N GLY A 503 -23.66 -36.97 -9.25
CA GLY A 503 -25.03 -36.48 -9.06
C GLY A 503 -25.22 -35.59 -7.83
N SER A 504 -24.18 -35.33 -7.05
CA SER A 504 -24.28 -34.43 -5.89
C SER A 504 -24.40 -32.97 -6.33
N PRO A 505 -25.28 -32.16 -5.69
CA PRO A 505 -25.41 -30.75 -6.00
C PRO A 505 -24.30 -29.92 -5.31
N VAL A 506 -23.82 -28.90 -6.01
CA VAL A 506 -22.95 -27.84 -5.47
C VAL A 506 -23.53 -26.47 -5.78
N SER A 507 -23.63 -25.62 -4.77
CA SER A 507 -24.21 -24.28 -4.93
C SER A 507 -23.17 -23.28 -5.41
N ALA A 508 -23.58 -22.40 -6.30
CA ALA A 508 -22.79 -21.26 -6.72
C ALA A 508 -23.69 -20.08 -7.09
N ASP A 509 -23.11 -18.89 -6.99
CA ASP A 509 -23.67 -17.69 -7.60
C ASP A 509 -23.22 -17.63 -9.05
N LEU A 510 -24.17 -17.76 -9.97
CA LEU A 510 -23.97 -17.54 -11.39
C LEU A 510 -24.20 -16.06 -11.69
N ILE A 511 -23.26 -15.46 -12.42
CA ILE A 511 -23.43 -14.17 -13.09
C ILE A 511 -23.20 -14.42 -14.57
N ALA A 512 -24.23 -14.20 -15.39
CA ALA A 512 -24.15 -14.37 -16.84
C ALA A 512 -24.47 -13.05 -17.54
N THR A 513 -23.58 -12.62 -18.42
CA THR A 513 -23.73 -11.38 -19.21
C THR A 513 -23.79 -11.74 -20.69
N VAL A 514 -24.75 -11.18 -21.43
CA VAL A 514 -24.82 -11.38 -22.87
C VAL A 514 -23.92 -10.39 -23.58
N VAL A 515 -23.02 -10.90 -24.42
CA VAL A 515 -22.18 -10.09 -25.29
C VAL A 515 -22.94 -9.87 -26.59
N ARG A 516 -23.07 -8.61 -27.01
CA ARG A 516 -23.77 -8.20 -28.24
C ARG A 516 -22.80 -7.62 -29.25
N ASP A 517 -23.16 -7.66 -30.53
CA ASP A 517 -22.45 -6.90 -31.56
C ASP A 517 -22.88 -5.43 -31.59
N ARG A 518 -22.33 -4.68 -32.57
CA ARG A 518 -22.60 -3.25 -32.74
C ARG A 518 -24.04 -2.92 -33.11
N ASP A 519 -24.78 -3.89 -33.64
CA ASP A 519 -26.18 -3.76 -34.03
C ASP A 519 -27.12 -4.24 -32.90
N GLY A 520 -26.56 -4.59 -31.73
CA GLY A 520 -27.28 -5.06 -30.56
C GLY A 520 -27.68 -6.55 -30.61
N ALA A 521 -27.25 -7.29 -31.63
CA ALA A 521 -27.54 -8.70 -31.75
C ALA A 521 -26.69 -9.52 -30.77
N PRO A 522 -27.27 -10.47 -30.01
CA PRO A 522 -26.52 -11.29 -29.06
C PRO A 522 -25.56 -12.23 -29.81
N LEU A 523 -24.35 -12.41 -29.27
CA LEU A 523 -23.29 -13.25 -29.83
C LEU A 523 -23.03 -14.51 -28.98
N TYR A 524 -22.84 -14.33 -27.68
CA TYR A 524 -22.62 -15.39 -26.67
C TYR A 524 -22.79 -14.82 -25.27
N PHE A 525 -22.73 -15.65 -24.25
CA PHE A 525 -22.72 -15.28 -22.84
C PHE A 525 -21.33 -15.49 -22.23
N VAL A 526 -20.94 -14.59 -21.33
CA VAL A 526 -19.83 -14.81 -20.40
C VAL A 526 -20.42 -15.08 -19.03
N SER A 527 -20.09 -16.24 -18.46
CA SER A 527 -20.64 -16.73 -17.20
C SER A 527 -19.54 -16.87 -16.16
N HIS A 528 -19.68 -16.20 -15.02
CA HIS A 528 -18.83 -16.38 -13.85
C HIS A 528 -19.59 -17.19 -12.80
N VAL A 529 -18.91 -18.18 -12.23
CA VAL A 529 -19.47 -19.11 -11.25
C VAL A 529 -18.71 -18.94 -9.94
N LEU A 530 -19.35 -18.35 -8.95
CA LEU A 530 -18.75 -18.07 -7.65
C LEU A 530 -19.17 -19.16 -6.67
N PRO A 531 -18.26 -20.03 -6.19
CA PRO A 531 -18.58 -21.02 -5.18
C PRO A 531 -19.15 -20.37 -3.92
N LEU A 532 -20.18 -20.98 -3.34
CA LEU A 532 -20.78 -20.58 -2.06
C LEU A 532 -20.24 -21.37 -0.89
#